data_AF-A0A099FL54-F1
#
_entry.id   AF-A0A099FL54-F1
#
_cell.length_a   1.000
_cell.length_b   1.000
_cell.length_c   1.000
_cell.angle_alpha   90.00
_cell.angle_beta   90.00
_cell.angle_gamma   90.00
#
_symmetry.space_group_name_H-M   'P 1'
#
loop_
_entity.id
_entity.type
_entity.pdbx_description
1 polymer ?
#
loop_
_entity_poly.entity_id
_entity_poly.type
_entity_poly.pdbx_seq_one_letter_code
_entity_poly.pdbx_strand_id
1 'polypeptide(L)'
;MRVAFVLLAGFSLGTGAFAQEGDDFGFPVPINVQTQRQLLSEAFPQVDNSLKKLDSLIKYRRDLELYRVTYLEAFNESIDQICRDLLIVEARVNAAAGRGDLSPNEKSNYDYRIAEERGQCSVSNKSSSRYYRLYDQFMGIYRDEAASSRDRLNSCYASDPCRLGQE
;
A
#
# COMPACT_ATOMS: atom_id res chain seq x y z
N MET A 1 36.22 -31.49 35.43
CA MET A 1 37.33 -30.89 34.65
C MET A 1 36.89 -30.89 33.19
N ARG A 2 36.63 -29.72 32.60
CA ARG A 2 36.19 -29.60 31.20
C ARG A 2 37.31 -28.90 30.42
N VAL A 3 37.77 -29.57 29.39
CA VAL A 3 38.94 -29.22 28.56
C VAL A 3 38.56 -28.08 27.62
N ALA A 4 39.36 -27.02 27.65
CA ALA A 4 39.35 -25.95 26.66
C ALA A 4 40.21 -26.38 25.46
N PHE A 5 39.69 -26.22 24.24
CA PHE A 5 40.48 -26.25 23.01
C PHE A 5 40.21 -24.95 22.25
N VAL A 6 41.26 -24.17 22.06
CA VAL A 6 41.32 -22.99 21.19
C VAL A 6 42.47 -23.20 20.22
N LEU A 7 42.35 -22.58 19.03
CA LEU A 7 43.31 -22.36 17.94
C LEU A 7 43.24 -23.42 16.81
N LEU A 8 43.35 -23.09 15.52
CA LEU A 8 43.81 -21.87 14.82
C LEU A 8 43.31 -21.91 13.35
N ALA A 9 43.38 -20.75 12.71
CA ALA A 9 42.90 -20.38 11.37
C ALA A 9 43.32 -21.27 10.19
N GLY A 10 42.45 -21.30 9.18
CA GLY A 10 42.78 -21.65 7.79
C GLY A 10 42.23 -20.59 6.84
N PHE A 11 43.12 -19.74 6.32
CA PHE A 11 42.89 -18.91 5.15
C PHE A 11 42.72 -19.81 3.92
N SER A 12 41.67 -19.60 3.14
CA SER A 12 41.66 -19.99 1.72
C SER A 12 40.80 -18.99 0.96
N LEU A 13 41.51 -18.13 0.23
CA LEU A 13 41.01 -17.32 -0.87
C LEU A 13 40.38 -18.25 -1.92
N GLY A 14 39.09 -18.10 -2.12
CA GLY A 14 38.37 -18.63 -3.29
C GLY A 14 37.76 -17.47 -4.05
N THR A 15 38.54 -16.90 -4.95
CA THR A 15 38.04 -16.04 -6.03
C THR A 15 37.15 -16.86 -6.95
N GLY A 16 35.91 -16.43 -7.17
CA GLY A 16 35.06 -17.06 -8.17
C GLY A 16 33.67 -16.45 -8.25
N ALA A 17 33.42 -15.78 -9.38
CA ALA A 17 32.14 -15.32 -9.92
C ALA A 17 31.58 -14.00 -9.36
N PHE A 18 31.92 -12.93 -10.09
CA PHE A 18 31.14 -11.70 -10.18
C PHE A 18 29.67 -12.04 -10.47
N ALA A 19 28.81 -12.00 -9.45
CA ALA A 19 27.46 -11.54 -9.67
C ALA A 19 27.56 -10.02 -9.74
N GLN A 20 27.26 -9.45 -10.91
CA GLN A 20 27.02 -8.03 -11.05
C GLN A 20 25.85 -7.71 -10.13
N GLU A 21 26.16 -7.29 -8.90
CA GLU A 21 25.23 -6.72 -7.95
C GLU A 21 24.70 -5.47 -8.64
N GLY A 22 23.55 -5.60 -9.30
CA GLY A 22 22.98 -4.51 -10.06
C GLY A 22 22.86 -3.30 -9.15
N ASP A 23 23.49 -2.19 -9.51
CA ASP A 23 23.33 -0.90 -8.85
C ASP A 23 21.86 -0.50 -8.96
N ASP A 24 21.03 -1.03 -8.06
CA ASP A 24 19.66 -0.58 -7.92
C ASP A 24 19.76 0.80 -7.30
N PHE A 25 19.41 1.83 -8.08
CA PHE A 25 19.42 3.24 -7.69
C PHE A 25 18.48 3.58 -6.50
N GLY A 26 18.01 2.54 -5.79
CA GLY A 26 17.06 2.55 -4.70
C GLY A 26 15.64 2.64 -5.24
N PHE A 27 15.28 1.83 -6.23
CA PHE A 27 13.92 1.83 -6.75
C PHE A 27 12.95 1.45 -5.64
N PRO A 28 11.80 2.15 -5.52
CA PRO A 28 10.81 1.78 -4.51
C PRO A 28 10.29 0.38 -4.79
N VAL A 29 10.03 -0.36 -3.71
CA VAL A 29 9.41 -1.69 -3.82
C VAL A 29 7.97 -1.52 -4.30
N PRO A 30 7.57 -2.14 -5.42
CA PRO A 30 6.19 -2.05 -5.90
C PRO A 30 5.20 -2.62 -4.87
N ILE A 31 4.03 -1.99 -4.74
CA ILE A 31 2.97 -2.52 -3.87
C ILE A 31 2.42 -3.81 -4.48
N ASN A 32 2.44 -4.89 -3.71
CA ASN A 32 1.77 -6.13 -4.12
C ASN A 32 0.25 -5.94 -4.03
N VAL A 33 -0.39 -5.79 -5.20
CA VAL A 33 -1.83 -5.51 -5.33
C VAL A 33 -2.69 -6.64 -4.74
N GLN A 34 -2.24 -7.90 -4.77
CA GLN A 34 -3.01 -9.02 -4.20
C GLN A 34 -2.96 -9.03 -2.68
N THR A 35 -1.77 -8.82 -2.11
CA THR A 35 -1.62 -8.68 -0.66
C THR A 35 -2.42 -7.47 -0.15
N GLN A 36 -2.32 -6.33 -0.84
CA GLN A 36 -3.07 -5.14 -0.46
C GLN A 36 -4.58 -5.35 -0.56
N ARG A 37 -5.06 -6.04 -1.61
CA ARG A 37 -6.47 -6.40 -1.76
C ARG A 37 -6.96 -7.22 -0.56
N GLN A 38 -6.20 -8.25 -0.18
CA GLN A 38 -6.55 -9.11 0.95
C GLN A 38 -6.62 -8.28 2.25
N LEU A 39 -5.62 -7.44 2.51
CA LEU A 39 -5.58 -6.58 3.69
C LEU A 39 -6.77 -5.62 3.75
N LEU A 40 -7.12 -4.96 2.63
CA LEU A 40 -8.28 -4.08 2.55
C LEU A 40 -9.61 -4.84 2.74
N SER A 41 -9.72 -6.05 2.19
CA SER A 41 -10.90 -6.90 2.36
C SER A 41 -11.08 -7.39 3.80
N GLU A 42 -10.02 -7.88 4.44
CA GLU A 42 -10.05 -8.41 5.80
C GLU A 42 -10.30 -7.33 6.84
N ALA A 43 -9.75 -6.13 6.62
CA ALA A 43 -9.97 -4.98 7.49
C ALA A 43 -11.36 -4.34 7.33
N PHE A 44 -12.15 -4.74 6.32
CA PHE A 44 -13.42 -4.08 6.04
C PHE A 44 -14.43 -4.32 7.20
N PRO A 45 -15.00 -3.26 7.79
CA PRO A 45 -15.90 -3.39 8.93
C PRO A 45 -17.14 -4.23 8.63
N GLN A 46 -17.69 -4.87 9.66
CA GLN A 46 -18.94 -5.60 9.60
C GLN A 46 -19.93 -5.06 10.62
N VAL A 47 -21.23 -5.19 10.32
CA VAL A 47 -22.29 -4.81 11.26
C VAL A 47 -22.28 -5.78 12.45
N ASP A 48 -22.25 -5.23 13.66
CA ASP A 48 -22.25 -6.00 14.90
C ASP A 48 -23.68 -6.35 15.32
N ASN A 49 -24.13 -7.55 14.98
CA ASN A 49 -25.50 -8.00 15.28
C ASN A 49 -25.71 -8.38 16.74
N SER A 50 -24.67 -8.35 17.59
CA SER A 50 -24.83 -8.59 19.03
C SER A 50 -25.34 -7.35 19.78
N LEU A 51 -25.26 -6.17 19.17
CA LEU A 51 -25.75 -4.91 19.71
C LEU A 51 -27.18 -4.64 19.28
N LYS A 52 -27.87 -3.78 20.05
CA LYS A 52 -29.15 -3.21 19.61
C LYS A 52 -28.97 -2.51 18.27
N LYS A 53 -29.99 -2.58 17.41
CA LYS A 53 -29.94 -2.10 16.02
C LYS A 53 -29.38 -0.68 15.89
N LEU A 54 -29.81 0.25 16.74
CA LEU A 54 -29.32 1.63 16.72
C LEU A 54 -27.82 1.72 17.05
N ASP A 55 -27.39 1.09 18.15
CA ASP A 55 -25.99 1.09 18.60
C ASP A 55 -25.07 0.40 17.59
N SER A 56 -25.55 -0.71 17.00
CA SER A 56 -24.87 -1.45 15.94
C SER A 56 -24.59 -0.56 14.72
N LEU A 57 -25.59 0.20 14.26
CA LEU A 57 -25.44 1.10 13.11
C LEU A 57 -24.52 2.30 13.42
N ILE A 58 -24.60 2.86 14.63
CA ILE A 58 -23.70 3.95 15.07
C ILE A 58 -22.25 3.45 15.10
N LYS A 59 -22.02 2.27 15.69
CA LYS A 59 -20.71 1.63 15.73
C LYS A 59 -20.20 1.35 14.32
N TYR A 60 -21.01 0.73 13.47
CA TYR A 60 -20.62 0.42 12.09
C TYR A 60 -20.20 1.66 11.30
N ARG A 61 -20.94 2.78 11.43
CA ARG A 61 -20.56 4.04 10.79
C ARG A 61 -19.21 4.58 11.29
N ARG A 62 -18.95 4.49 12.60
CA ARG A 62 -17.64 4.85 13.18
C ARG A 62 -16.53 3.97 12.62
N ASP A 63 -16.75 2.67 12.57
CA ASP A 63 -15.77 1.70 12.09
C ASP A 63 -15.47 1.90 10.60
N LEU A 64 -16.47 2.27 9.78
CA LEU A 64 -16.27 2.67 8.39
C LEU A 64 -15.36 3.90 8.24
N GLU A 65 -15.53 4.94 9.07
CA GLU A 65 -14.64 6.11 9.04
C GLU A 65 -13.22 5.77 9.50
N LEU A 66 -13.09 4.92 10.53
CA LEU A 66 -11.79 4.41 10.97
C LEU A 66 -11.13 3.59 9.85
N TYR A 67 -11.89 2.78 9.14
CA TYR A 67 -11.40 2.01 8.00
C TYR A 67 -10.88 2.93 6.87
N ARG A 68 -11.64 3.98 6.53
CA ARG A 68 -11.24 4.98 5.52
C ARG A 68 -9.89 5.60 5.86
N VAL A 69 -9.74 6.13 7.08
CA VAL A 69 -8.52 6.83 7.49
C VAL A 69 -7.34 5.85 7.65
N THR A 70 -7.57 4.71 8.28
CA THR A 70 -6.48 3.78 8.63
C THR A 70 -5.96 3.00 7.42
N TYR A 71 -6.84 2.62 6.50
CA TYR A 71 -6.49 1.71 5.42
C TYR A 71 -6.52 2.37 4.04
N LEU A 72 -7.57 3.13 3.71
CA LEU A 72 -7.70 3.72 2.38
C LEU A 72 -6.78 4.93 2.21
N GLU A 73 -6.77 5.85 3.17
CA GLU A 73 -5.88 7.01 3.12
C GLU A 73 -4.41 6.59 3.24
N ALA A 74 -4.08 5.64 4.11
CA ALA A 74 -2.73 5.08 4.20
C ALA A 74 -2.28 4.39 2.91
N PHE A 75 -3.18 3.67 2.23
CA PHE A 75 -2.87 3.09 0.92
C PHE A 75 -2.65 4.17 -0.13
N ASN A 76 -3.49 5.21 -0.18
CA ASN A 76 -3.29 6.34 -1.07
C ASN A 76 -1.93 7.04 -0.83
N GLU A 77 -1.55 7.24 0.43
CA GLU A 77 -0.26 7.82 0.78
C GLU A 77 0.92 6.93 0.39
N SER A 78 0.76 5.60 0.48
CA SER A 78 1.77 4.65 0.01
C SER A 78 1.96 4.72 -1.51
N ILE A 79 0.88 4.95 -2.27
CA ILE A 79 0.95 5.18 -3.73
C ILE A 79 1.74 6.46 -4.01
N ASP A 80 1.40 7.55 -3.32
CA ASP A 80 2.07 8.84 -3.50
C ASP A 80 3.56 8.76 -3.12
N GLN A 81 3.90 7.95 -2.11
CA GLN A 81 5.28 7.74 -1.68
C GLN A 81 6.14 7.10 -2.77
N ILE A 82 5.62 6.12 -3.51
CA ILE A 82 6.34 5.52 -4.66
C ILE A 82 6.75 6.62 -5.66
N CYS A 83 5.83 7.53 -5.97
CA CYS A 83 6.09 8.61 -6.91
C CYS A 83 7.14 9.60 -6.37
N ARG A 84 7.13 9.90 -5.07
CA ARG A 84 8.17 10.73 -4.44
C ARG A 84 9.53 10.05 -4.48
N ASP A 85 9.61 8.76 -4.18
CA ASP A 85 10.86 8.01 -4.20
C ASP A 85 11.43 7.90 -5.62
N LEU A 86 10.58 7.72 -6.63
CA LEU A 86 10.99 7.72 -8.04
C LEU A 86 11.64 9.03 -8.48
N LEU A 87 11.27 10.19 -7.91
CA LEU A 87 11.96 11.45 -8.21
C LEU A 87 13.41 11.45 -7.71
N ILE A 88 13.65 10.81 -6.56
CA ILE A 88 15.00 10.67 -6.00
C ILE A 88 15.82 9.72 -6.89
N VAL A 89 15.22 8.61 -7.31
CA VAL A 89 15.85 7.64 -8.23
C VAL A 89 16.20 8.32 -9.56
N GLU A 90 15.27 9.05 -10.15
CA GLU A 90 15.46 9.79 -11.40
C GLU A 90 16.63 10.79 -11.30
N ALA A 91 16.72 11.53 -10.19
CA ALA A 91 17.84 12.43 -9.95
C ALA A 91 19.19 11.69 -9.87
N ARG A 92 19.23 10.52 -9.22
CA ARG A 92 20.46 9.71 -9.10
C ARG A 92 20.89 9.11 -10.45
N VAL A 93 19.94 8.59 -11.22
CA VAL A 93 20.18 8.06 -12.58
C VAL A 93 20.72 9.17 -13.49
N ASN A 94 20.11 10.35 -13.47
CA ASN A 94 20.58 11.49 -14.26
C ASN A 94 21.97 11.96 -13.84
N ALA A 95 22.27 11.97 -12.54
CA ALA A 95 23.61 12.32 -12.04
C ALA A 95 24.67 11.30 -12.46
N ALA A 96 24.37 9.99 -12.39
CA ALA A 96 25.26 8.93 -12.83
C ALA A 96 25.53 9.00 -14.34
N ALA A 97 24.48 9.19 -15.14
CA ALA A 97 24.63 9.41 -16.59
C ALA A 97 25.47 10.66 -16.90
N GLY A 98 25.26 11.77 -16.18
CA GLY A 98 26.03 12.99 -16.35
C GLY A 98 27.52 12.87 -16.00
N ARG A 99 27.88 11.94 -15.09
CA ARG A 99 29.28 11.60 -14.77
C ARG A 99 29.90 10.59 -15.73
N GLY A 100 29.11 9.97 -16.61
CA GLY A 100 29.54 8.89 -17.50
C GLY A 100 29.55 7.51 -16.84
N ASP A 101 28.93 7.36 -15.67
CA ASP A 101 28.83 6.08 -14.94
C ASP A 101 27.80 5.13 -15.58
N LEU A 102 26.95 5.64 -16.49
CA LEU A 102 25.95 4.88 -17.24
C LEU A 102 26.17 5.06 -18.73
N SER A 103 26.12 3.96 -19.49
CA SER A 103 26.02 4.03 -20.94
C SER A 103 24.65 4.60 -21.35
N PRO A 104 24.51 5.15 -22.57
CA PRO A 104 23.23 5.65 -23.09
C PRO A 104 22.11 4.60 -23.05
N ASN A 105 22.44 3.33 -23.30
CA ASN A 105 21.47 2.24 -23.27
C ASN A 105 21.00 1.93 -21.84
N GLU A 106 21.92 1.92 -20.86
CA GLU A 106 21.56 1.72 -19.45
C GLU A 106 20.68 2.85 -18.93
N LYS A 107 21.03 4.11 -19.24
CA LYS A 107 20.18 5.26 -18.90
C LYS A 107 18.78 5.11 -19.51
N SER A 108 18.69 4.75 -20.78
CA SER A 108 17.39 4.56 -21.45
C SER A 108 16.53 3.47 -20.79
N ASN A 109 17.15 2.39 -20.31
CA ASN A 109 16.44 1.33 -19.59
C ASN A 109 15.91 1.82 -18.23
N TYR A 110 16.70 2.60 -17.49
CA TYR A 110 16.25 3.20 -16.24
C TYR A 110 15.15 4.23 -16.46
N ASP A 111 15.30 5.12 -17.45
CA ASP A 111 14.28 6.11 -17.81
C ASP A 111 12.94 5.43 -18.16
N TYR A 112 12.98 4.33 -18.91
CA TYR A 112 11.79 3.54 -19.23
C TYR A 112 11.13 2.98 -17.98
N ARG A 113 11.90 2.33 -17.09
CA ARG A 113 11.38 1.76 -15.82
C ARG A 113 10.79 2.85 -14.92
N ILE A 114 11.44 4.02 -14.81
CA ILE A 114 10.94 5.17 -14.04
C ILE A 114 9.61 5.65 -14.63
N ALA A 115 9.53 5.81 -15.95
CA ALA A 115 8.30 6.25 -16.61
C ALA A 115 7.15 5.25 -16.41
N GLU A 116 7.42 3.95 -16.51
CA GLU A 116 6.44 2.89 -16.27
C GLU A 116 5.89 2.94 -14.83
N GLU A 117 6.76 2.97 -13.82
CA GLU A 117 6.34 3.00 -12.41
C GLU A 117 5.66 4.33 -12.04
N ARG A 118 6.10 5.47 -12.60
CA ARG A 118 5.38 6.75 -12.48
C ARG A 118 3.99 6.68 -13.08
N GLY A 119 3.82 5.93 -14.17
CA GLY A 119 2.52 5.62 -14.77
C GLY A 119 1.57 4.92 -13.79
N GLN A 120 2.11 4.17 -12.82
CA GLN A 120 1.33 3.44 -11.83
C GLN A 120 1.04 4.23 -10.55
N CYS A 121 1.86 5.21 -10.17
CA CYS A 121 1.64 5.99 -8.94
C CYS A 121 1.10 7.42 -9.16
N SER A 122 1.14 7.95 -10.39
CA SER A 122 0.74 9.33 -10.63
C SER A 122 -0.78 9.49 -10.72
N VAL A 123 -1.33 10.49 -10.01
CA VAL A 123 -2.75 10.86 -10.06
C VAL A 123 -3.21 11.21 -11.48
N SER A 124 -2.34 11.76 -12.34
CA SER A 124 -2.71 12.06 -13.74
C SER A 124 -2.98 10.80 -14.56
N ASN A 125 -2.41 9.66 -14.16
CA ASN A 125 -2.55 8.35 -14.80
C ASN A 125 -3.45 7.41 -13.99
N LYS A 126 -4.33 7.97 -13.16
CA LYS A 126 -5.22 7.21 -12.26
C LYS A 126 -5.99 6.09 -12.95
N SER A 127 -6.47 6.34 -14.18
CA SER A 127 -7.28 5.38 -14.94
C SER A 127 -6.51 4.13 -15.41
N SER A 128 -5.20 4.24 -15.65
CA SER A 128 -4.34 3.13 -16.07
C SER A 128 -3.52 2.54 -14.91
N SER A 129 -3.47 3.22 -13.78
CA SER A 129 -2.79 2.77 -12.56
C SER A 129 -3.46 1.54 -11.95
N ARG A 130 -2.67 0.48 -11.75
CA ARG A 130 -3.08 -0.72 -11.02
C ARG A 130 -3.39 -0.42 -9.55
N TYR A 131 -2.68 0.53 -8.94
CA TYR A 131 -2.85 0.87 -7.53
C TYR A 131 -4.12 1.69 -7.31
N TYR A 132 -4.34 2.74 -8.11
CA TYR A 132 -5.54 3.55 -7.99
C TYR A 132 -6.80 2.80 -8.39
N ARG A 133 -6.73 1.85 -9.33
CA ARG A 133 -7.87 0.97 -9.62
C ARG A 133 -8.31 0.16 -8.40
N LEU A 134 -7.36 -0.34 -7.60
CA LEU A 134 -7.67 -1.02 -6.33
C LEU A 134 -8.23 -0.04 -5.29
N TYR A 135 -7.59 1.12 -5.12
CA TYR A 135 -8.03 2.15 -4.20
C TYR A 135 -9.47 2.60 -4.51
N ASP A 136 -9.76 2.90 -5.77
CA ASP A 136 -11.09 3.35 -6.22
C ASP A 136 -12.15 2.26 -6.04
N GLN A 137 -11.80 0.99 -6.24
CA GLN A 137 -12.70 -0.12 -5.95
C GLN A 137 -13.15 -0.11 -4.49
N PHE A 138 -12.21 -0.04 -3.54
CA PHE A 138 -12.54 -0.06 -2.11
C PHE A 138 -13.13 1.27 -1.61
N MET A 139 -12.72 2.41 -2.19
CA MET A 139 -13.38 3.69 -1.94
C MET A 139 -14.83 3.69 -2.42
N GLY A 140 -15.14 3.00 -3.53
CA GLY A 140 -16.51 2.77 -4.00
C GLY A 140 -17.32 1.99 -2.97
N ILE A 141 -16.84 0.82 -2.56
CA ILE A 141 -17.48 -0.02 -1.52
C ILE A 141 -17.70 0.77 -0.23
N TYR A 142 -16.68 1.50 0.23
CA TYR A 142 -16.79 2.36 1.41
C TYR A 142 -17.90 3.40 1.26
N ARG A 143 -17.96 4.11 0.12
CA ARG A 143 -18.96 5.16 -0.12
C ARG A 143 -20.38 4.59 -0.13
N ASP A 144 -20.57 3.45 -0.77
CA ASP A 144 -21.86 2.77 -0.86
C ASP A 144 -22.32 2.32 0.54
N GLU A 145 -21.43 1.72 1.34
CA GLU A 145 -21.72 1.30 2.70
C GLU A 145 -21.94 2.47 3.66
N ALA A 146 -21.17 3.55 3.52
CA ALA A 146 -21.35 4.76 4.33
C ALA A 146 -22.70 5.46 4.04
N ALA A 147 -23.13 5.47 2.77
CA ALA A 147 -24.43 5.99 2.35
C ALA A 147 -25.56 5.08 2.87
N SER A 148 -25.46 3.77 2.65
CA SER A 148 -26.42 2.77 3.14
C SER A 148 -26.59 2.83 4.65
N SER A 149 -25.48 2.89 5.40
CA SER A 149 -25.48 3.01 6.87
C SER A 149 -26.17 4.31 7.33
N ARG A 150 -25.89 5.43 6.67
CA ARG A 150 -26.56 6.72 6.95
C ARG A 150 -28.08 6.61 6.78
N ASP A 151 -28.52 6.04 5.66
CA ASP A 151 -29.94 5.98 5.33
C ASP A 151 -30.68 5.03 6.28
N ARG A 152 -30.03 3.91 6.68
CA ARG A 152 -30.53 3.01 7.74
C ARG A 152 -30.64 3.71 9.09
N LEU A 153 -29.64 4.51 9.48
CA LEU A 153 -29.69 5.29 10.72
C LEU A 153 -30.82 6.31 10.69
N ASN A 154 -30.96 7.05 9.59
CA ASN A 154 -32.04 8.03 9.43
C ASN A 154 -33.42 7.37 9.54
N SER A 155 -33.60 6.21 8.90
CA SER A 155 -34.84 5.43 8.99
C SER A 155 -35.08 4.90 10.41
N CYS A 156 -34.02 4.46 11.10
CA CYS A 156 -34.05 4.00 12.49
C CYS A 156 -34.46 5.14 13.45
N TYR A 157 -33.94 6.36 13.27
CA TYR A 157 -34.36 7.52 14.06
C TYR A 157 -35.79 8.00 13.75
N ALA A 158 -36.25 7.80 12.52
CA ALA A 158 -37.61 8.16 12.10
C ALA A 158 -38.68 7.15 12.55
N SER A 159 -38.29 5.95 13.00
CA SER A 159 -39.21 4.88 13.38
C SER A 159 -39.07 4.52 14.87
N ASP A 160 -40.19 4.51 15.60
CA ASP A 160 -40.25 4.20 17.04
C ASP A 160 -39.69 2.80 17.42
N PRO A 161 -39.82 1.73 16.60
CA PRO A 161 -39.27 0.40 16.90
C PRO A 161 -37.74 0.33 17.05
N CYS A 162 -37.04 1.37 16.59
CA CYS A 162 -35.59 1.48 16.69
C CYS A 162 -35.15 2.31 17.91
N ARG A 163 -36.04 3.16 18.44
CA ARG A 163 -35.85 3.98 19.65
C ARG A 163 -36.25 3.22 20.91
N LEU A 164 -37.35 2.49 20.84
CA LEU A 164 -37.81 1.61 21.90
C LEU A 164 -37.15 0.26 21.65
N GLY A 165 -36.19 -0.12 22.50
CA GLY A 165 -35.52 -1.42 22.45
C GLY A 165 -36.47 -2.57 22.78
N GLN A 166 -37.47 -2.81 21.93
CA GLN A 166 -38.24 -4.04 21.92
C GLN A 166 -37.45 -5.07 21.11
N GLU A 167 -37.23 -6.19 21.79
CA GLU A 167 -36.34 -7.31 21.50
C GLU A 167 -36.57 -7.96 20.14
#